data_AF-A0A3D0SC77-F1
#
_entry.id   AF-A0A3D0SC77-F1
#
_cell.length_a   1.000
_cell.length_b   1.000
_cell.length_c   1.000
_cell.angle_alpha   90.00
_cell.angle_beta   90.00
_cell.angle_gamma   90.00
#
_symmetry.space_group_name_H-M   'P 1'
#
loop_
_entity.id
_entity.type
_entity.pdbx_description
1 polymer ?
#
loop_
_entity_poly.entity_id
_entity_poly.type
_entity_poly.pdbx_seq_one_letter_code
_entity_poly.pdbx_strand_id
1 'polypeptide(L)'
;MTTHPKQIVIAGGGTAGWIAAAALARKMGPLVNIRLVESSTIGTIGVGEATIPPLRTFHKLLQIDEQAFMRATAATFKLGIRFENWGRIGEQYIHSFGMTGQQSWLAEFVHFYLSAKARGLEG
;
A
#
# COMPACT_ATOMS: atom_id res chain seq x y z
N MET A 1 14.76 -16.02 -37.43
CA MET A 1 14.23 -14.67 -37.19
C MET A 1 14.54 -14.28 -35.75
N THR A 2 15.49 -13.36 -35.53
CA THR A 2 15.75 -12.81 -34.20
C THR A 2 14.68 -11.78 -33.88
N THR A 3 13.65 -12.18 -33.13
CA THR A 3 12.64 -11.22 -32.67
C THR A 3 13.31 -10.27 -31.68
N HIS A 4 13.50 -9.02 -32.08
CA HIS A 4 13.97 -7.98 -31.17
C HIS A 4 13.01 -7.89 -29.98
N PRO A 5 13.52 -7.83 -28.73
CA PRO A 5 12.67 -7.66 -27.56
C PRO A 5 11.82 -6.40 -27.72
N LYS A 6 10.53 -6.51 -27.39
CA LYS A 6 9.59 -5.38 -27.51
C LYS A 6 10.08 -4.23 -26.60
N GLN A 7 10.04 -3.01 -27.13
CA GLN A 7 10.44 -1.81 -26.40
C GLN A 7 9.26 -1.27 -25.59
N ILE A 8 9.49 -0.98 -24.31
CA ILE A 8 8.56 -0.30 -23.41
C ILE A 8 9.20 1.02 -22.98
N VAL A 9 8.52 2.13 -23.25
CA VAL A 9 8.95 3.47 -22.81
C VAL A 9 8.01 3.95 -21.72
N ILE A 10 8.57 4.31 -20.56
CA ILE A 10 7.88 4.90 -19.42
C ILE A 10 8.20 6.40 -19.43
N ALA A 11 7.20 7.23 -19.74
CA ALA A 11 7.33 8.68 -19.77
C ALA A 11 6.93 9.27 -18.41
N GLY A 12 7.92 9.69 -17.63
CA GLY A 12 7.74 10.21 -16.27
C GLY A 12 8.39 9.30 -15.22
N GLY A 13 9.10 9.92 -14.28
CA GLY A 13 9.72 9.26 -13.14
C GLY A 13 8.81 9.27 -11.91
N GLY A 14 9.39 9.64 -10.77
CA GLY A 14 8.70 9.64 -9.48
C GLY A 14 8.22 8.24 -9.07
N THR A 15 7.32 8.18 -8.09
CA THR A 15 6.84 6.91 -7.53
C THR A 15 6.18 6.03 -8.60
N ALA A 16 5.32 6.60 -9.45
CA ALA A 16 4.61 5.86 -10.49
C ALA A 16 5.55 5.23 -11.53
N GLY A 17 6.47 6.02 -12.11
CA GLY A 17 7.39 5.56 -13.14
C GLY A 17 8.34 4.46 -12.64
N TRP A 18 8.93 4.67 -11.46
CA TRP A 18 9.89 3.74 -10.89
C TRP A 18 9.25 2.45 -10.36
N ILE A 19 8.02 2.50 -9.82
CA ILE A 19 7.25 1.28 -9.48
C ILE A 19 6.98 0.45 -10.72
N ALA A 20 6.52 1.09 -11.81
CA ALA A 20 6.23 0.41 -13.07
C ALA A 20 7.50 -0.22 -13.67
N ALA A 21 8.60 0.54 -13.73
CA ALA A 21 9.88 0.07 -14.25
C ALA A 21 10.41 -1.14 -13.46
N ALA A 22 10.39 -1.07 -12.12
CA ALA A 22 10.89 -2.15 -11.27
C ALA A 22 10.04 -3.44 -11.43
N ALA A 23 8.71 -3.31 -11.47
CA ALA A 23 7.83 -4.45 -11.65
C ALA A 23 8.02 -5.12 -13.02
N LEU A 24 8.08 -4.32 -14.09
CA LEU A 24 8.30 -4.81 -15.46
C LEU A 24 9.68 -5.44 -15.62
N ALA A 25 10.74 -4.80 -15.10
CA ALA A 25 12.09 -5.33 -15.16
C ALA A 25 12.19 -6.69 -14.45
N ARG A 26 11.55 -6.81 -13.29
CA ARG A 26 11.52 -8.07 -12.53
C ARG A 26 10.77 -9.19 -13.25
N LYS A 27 9.62 -8.89 -13.86
CA LYS A 27 8.72 -9.92 -14.41
C LYS A 27 8.95 -10.22 -15.89
N MET A 28 9.46 -9.26 -16.64
CA MET A 28 9.57 -9.32 -18.09
C MET A 28 10.97 -9.00 -18.60
N GLY A 29 11.96 -8.73 -17.73
CA GLY A 29 13.29 -8.25 -18.13
C GLY A 29 13.96 -8.99 -19.30
N PRO A 30 13.95 -10.33 -19.37
CA PRO A 30 14.51 -11.06 -20.51
C PRO A 30 13.72 -10.92 -21.83
N LEU A 31 12.47 -10.46 -21.77
CA LEU A 31 11.53 -10.42 -22.89
C LEU A 31 11.34 -9.02 -23.49
N VAL A 32 11.65 -7.96 -22.73
CA VAL A 32 11.41 -6.57 -23.12
C VAL A 32 12.61 -5.70 -22.80
N ASN A 33 12.78 -4.63 -23.57
CA ASN A 33 13.73 -3.57 -23.24
C ASN A 33 12.95 -2.38 -22.68
N ILE A 34 13.35 -1.91 -21.50
CA ILE A 34 12.62 -0.89 -20.72
C ILE A 34 13.44 0.39 -20.70
N ARG A 35 12.82 1.50 -21.10
CA ARG A 35 13.41 2.84 -21.01
C ARG A 35 12.49 3.76 -20.22
N LEU A 36 12.99 4.32 -19.12
CA LEU A 36 12.32 5.38 -18.38
C LEU A 36 12.92 6.72 -18.78
N VAL A 37 12.06 7.70 -19.07
CA VAL A 37 12.45 9.08 -19.37
C VAL A 37 11.86 9.97 -18.29
N GLU A 38 12.70 10.62 -17.50
CA GLU A 38 12.29 11.55 -16.45
C GLU A 38 13.01 12.89 -16.56
N SER A 39 12.39 13.94 -16.02
CA SER A 39 12.97 15.28 -15.97
C SER A 39 13.75 15.47 -14.68
N SER A 40 15.00 15.92 -14.77
CA SER A 40 15.81 16.27 -13.59
C SER A 40 15.33 17.54 -12.86
N THR A 41 14.49 18.37 -13.48
CA THR A 41 13.92 19.58 -12.89
C THR A 41 12.66 19.35 -12.06
N ILE A 42 12.08 18.15 -12.09
CA ILE A 42 10.87 17.80 -11.32
C ILE A 42 11.29 16.85 -10.20
N GLY A 43 11.70 17.41 -9.06
CA GLY A 43 11.98 16.64 -7.85
C GLY A 43 10.69 16.22 -7.15
N THR A 44 10.72 15.09 -6.44
CA THR A 44 9.68 14.79 -5.45
C THR A 44 9.85 15.72 -4.26
N ILE A 45 8.77 16.38 -3.85
CA ILE A 45 8.74 17.06 -2.55
C ILE A 45 8.78 15.96 -1.49
N GLY A 46 9.63 16.10 -0.47
CA GLY A 46 9.79 15.16 0.65
C GLY A 46 8.57 15.11 1.58
N VAL A 47 7.38 14.93 1.02
CA VAL A 47 6.13 14.75 1.76
C VAL A 47 6.08 13.29 2.22
N GLY A 48 5.83 13.06 3.51
CA GLY A 48 5.61 11.71 4.02
C GLY A 48 4.36 11.10 3.38
N GLU A 49 4.50 9.94 2.75
CA GLU A 49 3.40 9.21 2.13
C GLU A 49 3.03 7.97 2.96
N ALA A 50 1.75 7.84 3.28
CA ALA A 50 1.23 6.69 3.99
C ALA A 50 0.78 5.60 3.00
N THR A 51 1.03 4.34 3.31
CA THR A 51 0.71 3.20 2.43
C THR A 51 -0.34 2.26 3.04
N ILE A 52 -0.61 1.13 2.38
CA ILE A 52 -1.52 0.07 2.83
C ILE A 52 -0.85 -1.31 2.71
N PRO A 53 -1.34 -2.36 3.40
CA PRO A 53 -0.69 -3.67 3.46
C PRO A 53 -0.29 -4.32 2.13
N PRO A 54 -1.00 -4.14 0.99
CA PRO A 54 -0.58 -4.66 -0.32
C PRO A 54 0.85 -4.31 -0.75
N LEU A 55 1.45 -3.21 -0.27
CA LEU A 55 2.83 -2.86 -0.58
C LEU A 55 3.82 -3.95 -0.13
N ARG A 56 3.54 -4.68 0.95
CA ARG A 56 4.36 -5.81 1.40
C ARG A 56 4.35 -6.94 0.39
N THR A 57 3.20 -7.21 -0.23
CA THR A 57 3.07 -8.18 -1.31
C THR A 57 3.85 -7.73 -2.55
N PHE A 58 3.84 -6.43 -2.85
CA PHE A 58 4.66 -5.87 -3.93
C PHE A 58 6.16 -6.06 -3.68
N HIS A 59 6.67 -5.79 -2.47
CA HIS A 59 8.07 -6.06 -2.12
C HIS A 59 8.44 -7.54 -2.30
N LYS A 60 7.57 -8.46 -1.84
CA LYS A 60 7.77 -9.91 -2.05
C LYS A 60 7.82 -10.27 -3.53
N LEU A 61 6.95 -9.69 -4.35
CA LEU A 61 6.93 -9.90 -5.80
C LEU A 61 8.25 -9.49 -6.46
N LEU A 62 8.84 -8.40 -5.99
CA LEU A 62 10.09 -7.83 -6.48
C LEU A 62 11.33 -8.41 -5.80
N GLN A 63 11.16 -9.25 -4.77
CA GLN A 63 12.24 -9.73 -3.89
C GLN A 63 13.04 -8.61 -3.23
N ILE A 64 12.33 -7.55 -2.81
CA ILE A 64 12.90 -6.46 -2.03
C ILE A 64 12.91 -6.86 -0.55
N ASP A 65 14.06 -6.72 0.11
CA ASP A 65 14.15 -6.84 1.57
C ASP A 65 13.42 -5.69 2.24
N GLU A 66 12.36 -6.02 3.00
CA GLU A 66 11.48 -5.03 3.64
C GLU A 66 12.26 -4.14 4.62
N GLN A 67 13.23 -4.70 5.37
CA GLN A 67 14.00 -3.93 6.35
C GLN A 67 14.97 -2.94 5.67
N ALA A 68 15.65 -3.35 4.61
CA ALA A 68 16.53 -2.49 3.83
C ALA A 68 15.75 -1.36 3.15
N PHE A 69 14.58 -1.66 2.57
CA PHE A 69 13.69 -0.65 2.02
C PHE A 69 13.27 0.38 3.07
N MET A 70 12.84 -0.06 4.25
CA MET A 70 12.42 0.84 5.32
C MET A 70 13.56 1.75 5.79
N ARG A 71 14.79 1.21 5.95
CA ARG A 71 15.97 2.02 6.29
C ARG A 71 16.31 3.06 5.22
N ALA A 72 16.21 2.69 3.94
CA ALA A 72 16.52 3.59 2.83
C ALA A 72 15.50 4.72 2.64
N THR A 73 14.30 4.59 3.21
CA THR A 73 13.17 5.51 2.99
C THR A 73 12.71 6.24 4.26
N ALA A 74 13.40 6.05 5.39
CA ALA A 74 12.98 6.53 6.71
C ALA A 74 11.53 6.12 7.07
N ALA A 75 11.09 4.95 6.60
CA ALA A 75 9.72 4.48 6.80
C ALA A 75 9.46 4.04 8.24
N THR A 76 8.22 4.25 8.68
CA THR A 76 7.69 3.74 9.95
C THR A 76 6.53 2.78 9.71
N PHE A 77 6.08 2.09 10.76
CA PHE A 77 4.91 1.21 10.68
C PHE A 77 3.60 2.00 10.73
N LYS A 78 2.59 1.52 10.00
CA LYS A 78 1.21 2.05 10.01
C LYS A 78 0.24 0.91 10.31
N LEU A 79 -0.58 1.09 11.35
CA LEU A 79 -1.60 0.10 11.78
C LEU A 79 -3.03 0.50 11.41
N GLY A 80 -3.25 1.75 11.00
CA GLY A 80 -4.56 2.30 10.69
C GLY A 80 -4.50 3.80 10.42
N ILE A 81 -5.67 4.41 10.37
CA ILE A 81 -5.86 5.86 10.25
C ILE A 81 -6.75 6.30 11.40
N ARG A 82 -6.30 7.29 12.17
CA ARG A 82 -7.13 7.94 13.19
C ARG A 82 -7.86 9.11 12.55
N PHE A 83 -9.18 9.10 12.68
CA PHE A 83 -10.07 10.15 12.20
C PHE A 83 -10.53 10.97 13.42
N GLU A 84 -10.24 12.26 13.42
CA GLU A 84 -10.59 13.21 14.49
C GLU A 84 -11.55 14.27 13.94
N ASN A 85 -12.63 14.57 14.68
CA ASN A 85 -13.62 15.59 14.34
C ASN A 85 -14.42 15.34 13.04
N TRP A 86 -14.43 14.12 12.52
CA TRP A 86 -15.18 13.77 11.30
C TRP A 86 -16.69 13.62 11.53
N GLY A 87 -17.09 13.14 12.71
CA GLY A 87 -18.50 13.01 13.09
C GLY A 87 -19.00 14.27 13.79
N ARG A 88 -18.51 14.50 15.02
CA ARG A 88 -18.68 15.75 15.77
C ARG A 88 -17.34 16.24 16.31
N ILE A 89 -17.28 17.52 16.65
CA ILE A 89 -16.12 18.10 17.34
C ILE A 89 -15.91 17.36 18.67
N GLY A 90 -14.67 16.94 18.92
CA GLY A 90 -14.29 16.15 20.10
C GLY A 90 -14.39 14.63 19.91
N GLU A 91 -14.98 14.15 18.81
CA GLU A 91 -15.06 12.72 18.53
C GLU A 91 -13.87 12.22 17.71
N GLN A 92 -13.47 10.98 17.98
CA GLN A 92 -12.42 10.31 17.25
C GLN A 92 -12.72 8.81 17.10
N TYR A 93 -12.26 8.21 16.00
CA TYR A 93 -12.27 6.77 15.82
C TYR A 93 -11.06 6.31 14.99
N ILE A 94 -10.78 5.01 14.99
CA ILE A 94 -9.68 4.42 14.24
C ILE A 94 -10.25 3.51 13.15
N HIS A 95 -9.84 3.73 11.91
CA HIS A 95 -9.95 2.76 10.84
C HIS A 95 -8.65 1.96 10.79
N SER A 96 -8.60 0.85 11.52
CA SER A 96 -7.44 -0.04 11.58
C SER A 96 -7.39 -0.97 10.39
N PHE A 97 -6.20 -1.47 10.07
CA PHE A 97 -6.08 -2.69 9.27
C PHE A 97 -6.43 -3.92 10.14
N GLY A 98 -6.68 -5.05 9.47
CA GLY A 98 -6.99 -6.31 10.14
C GLY A 98 -8.49 -6.54 10.33
N MET A 99 -8.82 -7.45 11.25
CA MET A 99 -10.19 -7.87 11.53
C MET A 99 -10.56 -7.50 12.98
N THR A 100 -11.82 -7.16 13.20
CA THR A 100 -12.35 -6.85 14.54
C THR A 100 -13.17 -8.02 15.05
N GLY A 101 -12.83 -8.52 16.24
CA GLY A 101 -13.54 -9.61 16.90
C GLY A 101 -13.51 -10.94 16.15
N GLN A 102 -14.37 -11.87 16.60
CA GLN A 102 -14.50 -13.18 15.99
C GLN A 102 -15.76 -13.22 15.12
N GLN A 103 -15.59 -13.59 13.86
CA GLN A 103 -16.70 -13.80 12.94
C GLN A 103 -17.28 -15.21 13.07
N SER A 104 -18.56 -15.35 12.74
CA SER A 104 -19.25 -16.63 12.62
C SER A 104 -19.57 -16.88 11.14
N TRP A 105 -19.79 -18.14 10.78
CA TRP A 105 -20.31 -18.50 9.45
C TRP A 105 -21.68 -17.85 9.16
N LEU A 106 -22.46 -17.57 10.22
CA LEU A 106 -23.81 -17.04 10.10
C LEU A 106 -23.84 -15.52 9.87
N ALA A 107 -22.95 -14.78 10.51
CA ALA A 107 -22.94 -13.32 10.52
C ALA A 107 -21.56 -12.77 10.92
N GLU A 108 -21.27 -11.55 10.45
CA GLU A 108 -20.07 -10.82 10.86
C GLU A 108 -20.15 -10.38 12.33
N PHE A 109 -18.97 -10.21 12.96
CA PHE A 109 -18.84 -9.81 14.37
C PHE A 109 -19.67 -8.57 14.74
N VAL A 110 -19.81 -7.61 13.82
CA VAL A 110 -20.54 -6.36 14.04
C VAL A 110 -21.99 -6.61 14.48
N HIS A 111 -22.66 -7.66 13.99
CA HIS A 111 -24.04 -7.95 14.37
C HIS A 111 -24.15 -8.46 15.80
N PHE A 112 -23.21 -9.32 16.22
CA PHE A 112 -23.14 -9.80 17.60
C PHE A 112 -22.80 -8.66 18.55
N TYR A 113 -21.84 -7.81 18.18
CA TYR A 113 -21.47 -6.63 18.95
C TYR A 113 -22.64 -5.66 19.13
N LEU A 114 -23.37 -5.33 18.05
CA LEU A 114 -24.53 -4.44 18.14
C LEU A 114 -25.66 -5.04 18.99
N SER A 115 -25.89 -6.35 18.91
CA SER A 115 -26.86 -7.05 19.75
C SER A 115 -26.45 -7.06 21.23
N ALA A 116 -25.18 -7.33 21.52
CA ALA A 116 -24.63 -7.27 22.87
C ALA A 116 -24.77 -5.86 23.45
N LYS A 117 -24.43 -4.84 22.67
CA LYS A 117 -24.57 -3.43 23.05
C LYS A 117 -26.02 -3.03 23.34
N ALA A 118 -26.97 -3.46 22.52
CA ALA A 118 -28.40 -3.21 22.78
C ALA A 118 -28.90 -3.88 24.07
N ARG A 119 -28.21 -4.93 24.53
CA ARG A 119 -28.51 -5.67 25.76
C ARG A 119 -27.65 -5.24 26.96
N GLY A 120 -26.76 -4.27 26.80
CA GLY A 120 -25.84 -3.81 27.85
C GLY A 120 -24.80 -4.86 28.25
N LEU A 121 -24.35 -5.68 27.30
CA LEU A 121 -23.38 -6.77 27.49
C LEU A 121 -22.00 -6.44 26.88
N GLU A 122 -21.73 -5.18 26.53
CA GLU A 122 -20.41 -4.76 26.07
C GLU A 122 -19.37 -4.78 27.22
N GLY A 123 -18.34 -5.60 27.06
CA GLY A 123 -17.19 -5.79 27.95
C GLY A 123 -16.15 -6.67 27.28
#